data_AF-A0A1W9NAM2-F1
#
_entry.id   AF-A0A1W9NAM2-F1
#
_cell.length_a   1.000
_cell.length_b   1.000
_cell.length_c   1.000
_cell.angle_alpha   90.00
_cell.angle_beta   90.00
_cell.angle_gamma   90.00
#
_symmetry.space_group_name_H-M   'P 1'
#
loop_
_entity.id
_entity.type
_entity.pdbx_description
1 polymer ?
#
loop_
_entity_poly.entity_id
_entity_poly.type
_entity_poly.pdbx_seq_one_letter_code
_entity_poly.pdbx_strand_id
1 'polypeptide(L)'
;MNRIVLAAAMITVLAGMVFPDGNNMGPEGDWRISGNRLYQESAGAPRAKAWIKVPQSGSMVYEFTVRYEGGILEDGHGGVGIHILSNSFPRGKSWGMGDSWLLWLNYDENPLNPDIPRGLSGLVYKSTSNLEMELVQAVSLQQMESIAAQRLDEDIPFKLTFLADKGQVFVEDPTGQSSGAYVDLPDSRNANGEYVAVRTNGMKASFTSPDVEL
;
A
#
# COMPACT_ATOMS: atom_id res chain seq x y z
N MET A 1 14.24 2.57 32.45
CA MET A 1 12.91 2.23 31.92
C MET A 1 13.14 1.26 30.78
N ASN A 2 12.83 -0.02 31.00
CA ASN A 2 13.24 -1.11 30.12
C ASN A 2 12.45 -1.05 28.80
N ARG A 3 13.14 -0.73 27.70
CA ARG A 3 12.64 -0.88 26.33
C ARG A 3 12.80 -2.34 25.92
N ILE A 4 11.82 -3.16 26.25
CA ILE A 4 11.65 -4.50 25.69
C ILE A 4 10.19 -4.56 25.25
N VAL A 5 9.95 -5.19 24.09
CA VAL A 5 8.68 -5.49 23.41
C VAL A 5 8.35 -4.57 22.22
N LEU A 6 8.86 -4.93 21.03
CA LEU A 6 8.17 -4.69 19.75
C LEU A 6 8.64 -5.56 18.57
N ALA A 7 9.62 -6.47 18.74
CA ALA A 7 10.04 -7.38 17.66
C ALA A 7 9.10 -8.59 17.46
N ALA A 8 8.45 -9.10 18.52
CA ALA A 8 7.60 -10.30 18.43
C ALA A 8 6.20 -10.01 17.83
N ALA A 9 5.61 -8.85 18.12
CA ALA A 9 4.31 -8.47 17.58
C ALA A 9 4.34 -8.25 16.05
N MET A 10 5.45 -7.74 15.52
CA MET A 10 5.59 -7.39 14.11
C MET A 10 5.88 -8.59 13.20
N ILE A 11 6.74 -9.52 13.65
CA ILE A 11 6.89 -10.81 12.97
C ILE A 11 5.53 -11.51 12.92
N THR A 12 4.69 -11.36 13.95
CA THR A 12 3.32 -11.93 13.96
C THR A 12 2.39 -11.21 12.98
N VAL A 13 2.50 -9.88 12.82
CA VAL A 13 1.73 -9.11 11.83
C VAL A 13 2.15 -9.47 10.40
N LEU A 14 3.45 -9.47 10.10
CA LEU A 14 3.94 -9.85 8.76
C LEU A 14 3.70 -11.34 8.47
N ALA A 15 3.90 -12.22 9.46
CA ALA A 15 3.54 -13.64 9.35
C ALA A 15 2.04 -13.81 9.10
N GLY A 16 1.18 -13.04 9.77
CA GLY A 16 -0.26 -13.04 9.51
C GLY A 16 -0.63 -12.57 8.10
N MET A 17 0.23 -11.78 7.43
CA MET A 17 0.01 -11.37 6.04
C MET A 17 0.37 -12.46 5.00
N VAL A 18 1.28 -13.38 5.34
CA VAL A 18 1.85 -14.37 4.41
C VAL A 18 1.34 -15.78 4.67
N PHE A 19 1.13 -16.13 5.94
CA PHE A 19 0.69 -17.46 6.32
C PHE A 19 -0.84 -17.51 6.43
N PRO A 20 -1.53 -18.33 5.62
CA PRO A 20 -2.96 -18.48 5.71
C PRO A 20 -3.37 -18.97 7.11
N ASP A 21 -4.57 -18.58 7.55
CA ASP A 21 -5.25 -19.01 8.79
C ASP A 21 -5.53 -20.54 8.85
N GLY A 22 -4.53 -21.40 8.65
CA GLY A 22 -4.67 -22.86 8.62
C GLY A 22 -5.42 -23.43 7.42
N ASN A 23 -5.84 -22.60 6.46
CA ASN A 23 -6.74 -22.96 5.35
C ASN A 23 -6.07 -23.08 3.97
N ASN A 24 -4.72 -23.15 3.87
CA ASN A 24 -3.95 -23.34 2.62
C ASN A 24 -4.20 -22.32 1.48
N MET A 25 -4.74 -21.12 1.75
CA MET A 25 -5.05 -20.13 0.70
C MET A 25 -4.40 -18.79 1.00
N GLY A 26 -3.27 -18.53 0.33
CA GLY A 26 -2.41 -17.38 0.55
C GLY A 26 -2.76 -16.12 -0.24
N PRO A 27 -2.01 -15.03 -0.01
CA PRO A 27 -2.07 -13.78 -0.77
C PRO A 27 -1.90 -13.99 -2.30
N GLU A 28 -2.41 -13.06 -3.12
CA GLU A 28 -2.11 -13.06 -4.57
C GLU A 28 -0.71 -12.50 -4.78
N GLY A 29 0.13 -13.22 -5.54
CA GLY A 29 1.54 -12.88 -5.79
C GLY A 29 2.49 -13.75 -4.97
N ASP A 30 3.79 -13.58 -5.22
CA ASP A 30 4.84 -14.35 -4.56
C ASP A 30 5.36 -13.59 -3.35
N TRP A 31 4.78 -13.87 -2.18
CA TRP A 31 5.09 -13.19 -0.94
C TRP A 31 5.99 -14.04 -0.04
N ARG A 32 7.06 -13.43 0.49
CA ARG A 32 8.00 -14.10 1.37
C ARG A 32 8.45 -13.17 2.50
N ILE A 33 8.55 -13.71 3.71
CA ILE A 33 9.18 -13.00 4.82
C ILE A 33 10.66 -13.38 4.86
N SER A 34 11.53 -12.37 4.94
CA SER A 34 12.96 -12.54 5.18
C SER A 34 13.39 -11.58 6.27
N GLY A 35 13.79 -12.11 7.43
CA GLY A 35 14.08 -11.28 8.60
C GLY A 35 12.83 -10.52 9.07
N ASN A 36 12.93 -9.19 9.14
CA ASN A 36 11.86 -8.27 9.53
C ASN A 36 11.03 -7.74 8.34
N ARG A 37 11.25 -8.24 7.12
CA ARG A 37 10.73 -7.63 5.90
C ARG A 37 9.87 -8.59 5.11
N LEU A 38 8.76 -8.08 4.59
CA LEU A 38 7.85 -8.75 3.68
C LEU A 38 8.21 -8.40 2.24
N TYR A 39 8.56 -9.39 1.43
CA TYR A 39 8.92 -9.24 0.02
C TYR A 39 7.78 -9.69 -0.86
N GLN A 40 7.50 -8.90 -1.89
CA GLN A 40 6.83 -9.35 -3.10
C GLN A 40 7.94 -9.59 -4.14
N GLU A 41 8.07 -10.84 -4.62
CA GLU A 41 9.22 -11.26 -5.43
C GLU A 41 8.93 -11.33 -6.96
N SER A 42 7.72 -10.99 -7.37
CA SER A 42 7.20 -11.26 -8.72
C SER A 42 6.65 -10.02 -9.42
N ALA A 43 7.45 -9.41 -10.29
CA ALA A 43 6.99 -8.32 -11.15
C ALA A 43 5.85 -8.78 -12.10
N GLY A 44 5.82 -10.08 -12.45
CA GLY A 44 4.80 -10.67 -13.32
C GLY A 44 3.47 -11.00 -12.63
N ALA A 45 3.32 -10.74 -11.33
CA ALA A 45 2.07 -10.95 -10.61
C ALA A 45 1.21 -9.67 -10.62
N PRO A 46 0.23 -9.54 -11.52
CA PRO A 46 -0.61 -8.34 -11.57
C PRO A 46 -1.50 -8.28 -10.33
N ARG A 47 -1.56 -7.10 -9.70
CA ARG A 47 -2.45 -6.82 -8.55
C ARG A 47 -2.16 -7.70 -7.33
N ALA A 48 -0.88 -7.98 -7.08
CA ALA A 48 -0.46 -8.70 -5.89
C ALA A 48 -0.97 -7.99 -4.63
N LYS A 49 -1.34 -8.78 -3.61
CA LYS A 49 -1.79 -8.25 -2.33
C LYS A 49 -1.44 -9.19 -1.19
N ALA A 50 -0.95 -8.63 -0.09
CA ALA A 50 -0.81 -9.31 1.19
C ALA A 50 -1.62 -8.54 2.24
N TRP A 51 -2.46 -9.26 3.00
CA TRP A 51 -3.45 -8.65 3.88
C TRP A 51 -3.46 -9.28 5.26
N ILE A 52 -3.86 -8.50 6.26
CA ILE A 52 -4.06 -8.96 7.64
C ILE A 52 -5.40 -8.49 8.16
N LYS A 53 -6.04 -9.30 9.01
CA LYS A 53 -7.22 -8.90 9.77
C LYS A 53 -6.83 -7.95 10.89
N VAL A 54 -7.18 -6.67 10.72
CA VAL A 54 -7.03 -5.60 11.71
C VAL A 54 -8.32 -4.79 11.68
N PRO A 55 -9.23 -5.01 12.65
CA PRO A 55 -10.43 -4.20 12.78
C PRO A 55 -10.08 -2.72 12.91
N GLN A 56 -10.69 -1.91 12.06
CA GLN A 56 -10.43 -0.49 11.88
C GLN A 56 -11.68 0.30 12.22
N SER A 57 -11.54 1.27 13.11
CA SER A 57 -12.61 2.19 13.49
C SER A 57 -12.01 3.48 14.06
N GLY A 58 -12.62 4.63 13.73
CA GLY A 58 -12.09 5.93 14.16
C GLY A 58 -10.84 6.35 13.39
N SER A 59 -10.18 7.41 13.86
CA SER A 59 -8.96 7.92 13.22
C SER A 59 -7.78 6.99 13.45
N MET A 60 -6.96 6.78 12.42
CA MET A 60 -5.91 5.76 12.40
C MET A 60 -4.65 6.26 11.72
N VAL A 61 -3.51 5.73 12.14
CA VAL A 61 -2.22 5.97 11.51
C VAL A 61 -1.71 4.66 10.91
N TYR A 62 -1.33 4.70 9.65
CA TYR A 62 -0.67 3.59 8.96
C TYR A 62 0.77 4.02 8.67
N GLU A 63 1.71 3.20 9.13
CA GLU A 63 3.13 3.51 9.02
C GLU A 63 3.93 2.27 8.64
N PHE A 64 4.69 2.38 7.56
CA PHE A 64 5.56 1.32 7.03
C PHE A 64 6.62 1.94 6.12
N THR A 65 7.66 1.20 5.77
CA THR A 65 8.57 1.58 4.68
C THR A 65 8.32 0.71 3.47
N VAL A 66 8.67 1.24 2.30
CA VAL A 66 8.70 0.51 1.03
C VAL A 66 10.07 0.66 0.40
N ARG A 67 10.58 -0.40 -0.21
CA ARG A 67 11.79 -0.38 -1.05
C ARG A 67 11.49 -1.06 -2.38
N TYR A 68 12.05 -0.52 -3.44
CA TYR A 68 11.98 -1.11 -4.77
C TYR A 68 12.91 -2.34 -4.85
N GLU A 69 12.44 -3.41 -5.50
CA GLU A 69 13.22 -4.66 -5.63
C GLU A 69 13.35 -5.12 -7.10
N GLY A 70 12.79 -4.38 -8.06
CA GLY A 70 12.85 -4.69 -9.51
C GLY A 70 11.52 -4.61 -10.25
N GLY A 71 11.54 -4.72 -11.59
CA GLY A 71 10.36 -4.90 -12.44
C GLY A 71 9.91 -3.69 -13.26
N ILE A 72 9.94 -2.48 -12.69
CA ILE A 72 9.41 -1.26 -13.35
C ILE A 72 10.27 -0.83 -14.55
N LEU A 73 11.58 -1.05 -14.46
CA LEU A 73 12.54 -0.55 -15.46
C LEU A 73 12.46 -1.30 -16.78
N GLU A 74 11.78 -2.45 -16.80
CA GLU A 74 11.68 -3.33 -17.95
C GLU A 74 10.47 -3.03 -18.84
N ASP A 75 9.33 -2.61 -18.27
CA ASP A 75 8.08 -2.36 -18.99
C ASP A 75 7.50 -0.94 -18.82
N GLY A 76 8.13 -0.10 -17.99
CA GLY A 76 7.71 1.28 -17.75
C GLY A 76 6.39 1.38 -16.97
N HIS A 77 5.98 0.31 -16.29
CA HIS A 77 4.70 0.26 -15.59
C HIS A 77 4.78 -0.52 -14.28
N GLY A 78 4.52 0.15 -13.16
CA GLY A 78 4.28 -0.53 -11.92
C GLY A 78 3.83 0.38 -10.81
N GLY A 79 3.47 -0.22 -9.68
CA GLY A 79 3.04 0.57 -8.54
C GLY A 79 2.89 -0.23 -7.27
N VAL A 80 2.80 0.52 -6.19
CA VAL A 80 2.71 0.02 -4.83
C VAL A 80 1.64 0.81 -4.08
N GLY A 81 0.93 0.15 -3.17
CA GLY A 81 -0.12 0.84 -2.43
C GLY A 81 -0.61 0.09 -1.20
N ILE A 82 -1.59 0.70 -0.55
CA ILE A 82 -2.24 0.17 0.65
C ILE A 82 -3.76 0.24 0.49
N HIS A 83 -4.44 -0.89 0.78
CA HIS A 83 -5.87 -0.90 1.07
C HIS A 83 -6.11 -0.66 2.55
N ILE A 84 -7.02 0.26 2.84
CA ILE A 84 -7.53 0.54 4.18
C ILE A 84 -9.04 0.42 4.21
N LEU A 85 -9.61 0.31 5.41
CA LEU A 85 -11.04 0.22 5.67
C LEU A 85 -11.73 -0.95 4.96
N SER A 86 -10.98 -1.99 4.59
CA SER A 86 -11.53 -3.10 3.82
C SER A 86 -12.41 -4.00 4.65
N ASN A 87 -13.62 -4.27 4.18
CA ASN A 87 -14.55 -5.22 4.81
C ASN A 87 -14.52 -6.64 4.18
N SER A 88 -13.59 -6.91 3.27
CA SER A 88 -13.48 -8.20 2.57
C SER A 88 -12.03 -8.66 2.44
N PHE A 89 -11.82 -9.93 2.11
CA PHE A 89 -10.49 -10.50 1.88
C PHE A 89 -10.54 -11.45 0.65
N PRO A 90 -10.68 -10.90 -0.57
CA PRO A 90 -10.83 -11.70 -1.77
C PRO A 90 -9.66 -12.64 -1.98
N ARG A 91 -9.99 -13.90 -2.26
CA ARG A 91 -9.04 -14.96 -2.62
C ARG A 91 -8.55 -14.73 -4.06
N GLY A 92 -7.23 -14.85 -4.30
CA GLY A 92 -6.63 -14.70 -5.64
C GLY A 92 -6.74 -13.30 -6.23
N LYS A 93 -6.68 -13.17 -7.56
CA LYS A 93 -6.71 -11.87 -8.27
C LYS A 93 -7.97 -11.06 -7.97
N SER A 94 -7.77 -9.82 -7.53
CA SER A 94 -8.85 -8.86 -7.27
C SER A 94 -8.33 -7.45 -7.47
N TRP A 95 -9.14 -6.55 -8.01
CA TRP A 95 -8.81 -5.11 -8.00
C TRP A 95 -9.22 -4.51 -6.67
N GLY A 96 -10.45 -4.79 -6.25
CA GLY A 96 -11.01 -4.31 -5.00
C GLY A 96 -10.81 -5.26 -3.82
N MET A 97 -11.36 -4.82 -2.68
CA MET A 97 -11.30 -5.52 -1.40
C MET A 97 -12.58 -5.23 -0.58
N GLY A 98 -13.73 -5.49 -1.18
CA GLY A 98 -15.05 -5.10 -0.65
C GLY A 98 -15.23 -3.59 -0.67
N ASP A 99 -15.96 -3.04 0.30
CA ASP A 99 -15.94 -1.60 0.53
C ASP A 99 -14.58 -1.24 1.14
N SER A 100 -13.77 -0.49 0.40
CA SER A 100 -12.40 -0.17 0.81
C SER A 100 -11.84 1.02 0.04
N TRP A 101 -10.69 1.51 0.47
CA TRP A 101 -9.94 2.55 -0.21
C TRP A 101 -8.54 2.08 -0.51
N LEU A 102 -8.07 2.36 -1.72
CA LEU A 102 -6.71 2.08 -2.15
C LEU A 102 -5.98 3.39 -2.43
N LEU A 103 -4.91 3.63 -1.68
CA LEU A 103 -3.96 4.70 -1.97
C LEU A 103 -2.75 4.08 -2.67
N TRP A 104 -2.39 4.63 -3.81
CA TRP A 104 -1.48 3.98 -4.76
C TRP A 104 -0.43 4.96 -5.28
N LEU A 105 0.83 4.58 -5.22
CA LEU A 105 1.91 5.21 -5.95
C LEU A 105 2.12 4.42 -7.25
N ASN A 106 1.83 5.05 -8.38
CA ASN A 106 1.88 4.46 -9.71
C ASN A 106 3.02 5.08 -10.52
N TYR A 107 3.65 4.29 -11.37
CA TYR A 107 4.45 4.74 -12.50
C TYR A 107 3.90 4.07 -13.76
N ASP A 108 3.52 4.86 -14.75
CA ASP A 108 3.04 4.33 -16.03
C ASP A 108 3.41 5.29 -17.17
N GLU A 109 4.31 4.85 -18.06
CA GLU A 109 4.71 5.64 -19.23
C GLU A 109 3.58 5.78 -20.27
N ASN A 110 2.62 4.85 -20.29
CA ASN A 110 1.60 4.74 -21.33
C ASN A 110 0.22 4.40 -20.71
N PRO A 111 -0.34 5.29 -19.86
CA PRO A 111 -1.59 5.02 -19.18
C PRO A 111 -2.74 4.83 -20.18
N LEU A 112 -3.46 3.73 -20.02
CA LEU A 112 -4.65 3.43 -20.83
C LEU A 112 -5.86 4.30 -20.44
N ASN A 113 -5.92 4.73 -19.18
CA ASN A 113 -6.93 5.65 -18.70
C ASN A 113 -6.41 7.10 -18.82
N PRO A 114 -7.07 7.98 -19.58
CA PRO A 114 -6.62 9.37 -19.75
C PRO A 114 -6.63 10.19 -18.45
N ASP A 115 -7.37 9.75 -17.42
CA ASP A 115 -7.41 10.42 -16.10
C ASP A 115 -6.18 10.09 -15.24
N ILE A 116 -5.37 9.09 -15.64
CA ILE A 116 -4.11 8.74 -14.98
C ILE A 116 -2.98 9.53 -15.66
N PRO A 117 -2.25 10.38 -14.92
CA PRO A 117 -1.09 11.08 -15.45
C PRO A 117 -0.03 10.08 -15.93
N ARG A 118 0.59 10.39 -17.08
CA ARG A 118 1.80 9.71 -17.52
C ARG A 118 2.93 9.92 -16.50
N GLY A 119 3.69 8.87 -16.25
CA GLY A 119 4.83 8.86 -15.34
C GLY A 119 4.43 8.54 -13.90
N LEU A 120 5.19 9.07 -12.94
CA LEU A 120 4.92 8.89 -11.52
C LEU A 120 3.65 9.67 -11.12
N SER A 121 2.72 8.99 -10.46
CA SER A 121 1.45 9.55 -10.01
C SER A 121 1.00 8.96 -8.68
N GLY A 122 0.32 9.78 -7.88
CA GLY A 122 -0.45 9.33 -6.72
C GLY A 122 -1.90 9.13 -7.14
N LEU A 123 -2.45 7.95 -6.91
CA LEU A 123 -3.81 7.59 -7.28
C LEU A 123 -4.60 7.15 -6.05
N VAL A 124 -5.88 7.50 -6.02
CA VAL A 124 -6.81 7.14 -4.96
C VAL A 124 -7.99 6.46 -5.60
N TYR A 125 -8.25 5.23 -5.19
CA TYR A 125 -9.38 4.46 -5.66
C TYR A 125 -10.35 4.11 -4.53
N LYS A 126 -11.64 4.16 -4.83
CA LYS A 126 -12.71 3.61 -4.00
C LYS A 126 -13.10 2.25 -4.53
N SER A 127 -13.22 1.28 -3.64
CA SER A 127 -13.73 -0.05 -3.95
C SER A 127 -15.14 -0.19 -3.39
N THR A 128 -16.03 -0.79 -4.18
CA THR A 128 -17.41 -1.16 -3.80
C THR A 128 -17.62 -2.68 -3.80
N SER A 129 -16.64 -3.43 -4.29
CA SER A 129 -16.65 -4.90 -4.35
C SER A 129 -15.23 -5.42 -4.51
N ASN A 130 -15.06 -6.74 -4.53
CA ASN A 130 -13.74 -7.33 -4.79
C ASN A 130 -13.23 -7.12 -6.23
N LEU A 131 -14.08 -6.68 -7.16
CA LEU A 131 -13.75 -6.57 -8.57
C LEU A 131 -13.76 -5.13 -9.06
N GLU A 132 -14.53 -4.26 -8.42
CA GLU A 132 -14.79 -2.90 -8.87
C GLU A 132 -13.94 -1.89 -8.08
N MET A 133 -13.35 -0.97 -8.83
CA MET A 133 -12.56 0.15 -8.34
C MET A 133 -12.90 1.38 -9.17
N GLU A 134 -13.17 2.49 -8.51
CA GLU A 134 -13.40 3.79 -9.11
C GLU A 134 -12.21 4.69 -8.79
N LEU A 135 -11.62 5.33 -9.81
CA LEU A 135 -10.59 6.34 -9.61
C LEU A 135 -11.27 7.61 -9.07
N VAL A 136 -10.94 7.98 -7.83
CA VAL A 136 -11.49 9.17 -7.16
C VAL A 136 -10.60 10.38 -7.39
N GLN A 137 -9.28 10.17 -7.33
CA GLN A 137 -8.31 11.25 -7.51
C GLN A 137 -7.03 10.72 -8.13
N ALA A 138 -6.45 11.52 -9.02
CA ALA A 138 -5.11 11.31 -9.56
C ALA A 138 -4.30 12.61 -9.48
N VAL A 139 -3.04 12.48 -9.07
CA VAL A 139 -2.11 13.60 -8.93
C VAL A 139 -0.83 13.23 -9.66
N SER A 140 -0.39 14.10 -10.58
CA SER A 140 0.92 13.94 -11.20
C SER A 140 2.01 14.23 -10.17
N LEU A 141 2.95 13.30 -10.07
CA LEU A 141 4.16 13.41 -9.27
C LEU A 141 5.40 13.42 -10.17
N GLN A 142 5.23 13.79 -11.45
CA GLN A 142 6.33 13.78 -12.43
C GLN A 142 7.55 14.59 -11.95
N GLN A 143 7.33 15.71 -11.25
CA GLN A 143 8.45 16.49 -10.69
C GLN A 143 9.31 15.71 -9.66
N MET A 144 8.78 14.62 -9.09
CA MET A 144 9.46 13.78 -8.11
C MET A 144 10.17 12.58 -8.73
N GLU A 145 10.02 12.31 -10.04
CA GLU A 145 10.60 11.13 -10.69
C GLU A 145 12.11 11.06 -10.55
N SER A 146 12.81 12.18 -10.75
CA SER A 146 14.27 12.22 -10.65
C SER A 146 14.75 11.92 -9.23
N ILE A 147 14.01 12.38 -8.22
CA ILE A 147 14.29 12.11 -6.81
C ILE A 147 14.00 10.65 -6.50
N ALA A 148 12.86 10.12 -6.95
CA ALA A 148 12.48 8.73 -6.75
C ALA A 148 13.48 7.76 -7.39
N ALA A 149 13.92 8.05 -8.62
CA ALA A 149 14.90 7.25 -9.35
C ALA A 149 16.27 7.17 -8.66
N GLN A 150 16.66 8.22 -7.92
CA GLN A 150 17.91 8.25 -7.16
C GLN A 150 17.83 7.45 -5.85
N ARG A 151 16.63 7.07 -5.40
CA ARG A 151 16.36 6.47 -4.08
C ARG A 151 15.71 5.09 -4.18
N LEU A 152 15.81 4.41 -5.32
CA LEU A 152 15.20 3.08 -5.52
C LEU A 152 15.72 2.04 -4.52
N ASP A 153 16.99 2.12 -4.14
CA ASP A 153 17.62 1.20 -3.19
C ASP A 153 17.39 1.58 -1.72
N GLU A 154 16.67 2.68 -1.45
CA GLU A 154 16.41 3.18 -0.11
C GLU A 154 15.07 2.72 0.44
N ASP A 155 14.98 2.67 1.77
CA ASP A 155 13.71 2.57 2.48
C ASP A 155 12.98 3.92 2.47
N ILE A 156 11.88 3.98 1.73
CA ILE A 156 11.02 5.15 1.68
C ILE A 156 9.95 5.02 2.78
N PRO A 157 9.92 5.91 3.78
CA PRO A 157 8.88 5.88 4.79
C PRO A 157 7.53 6.26 4.17
N PHE A 158 6.49 5.56 4.57
CA PHE A 158 5.12 5.81 4.16
C PHE A 158 4.29 6.00 5.42
N LYS A 159 3.69 7.19 5.56
CA LYS A 159 2.85 7.52 6.71
C LYS A 159 1.56 8.18 6.27
N LEU A 160 0.46 7.56 6.67
CA LEU A 160 -0.90 8.00 6.38
C LEU A 160 -1.66 8.19 7.69
N THR A 161 -2.38 9.31 7.82
CA THR A 161 -3.31 9.52 8.92
C THR A 161 -4.74 9.63 8.38
N PHE A 162 -5.55 8.61 8.62
CA PHE A 162 -6.98 8.66 8.34
C PHE A 162 -7.71 9.42 9.44
N LEU A 163 -8.42 10.48 9.05
CA LEU A 163 -9.23 11.32 9.92
C LEU A 163 -10.71 10.94 9.73
N ALA A 164 -11.19 10.01 10.56
CA ALA A 164 -12.51 9.41 10.38
C ALA A 164 -13.67 10.42 10.49
N ASP A 165 -13.52 11.44 11.33
CA ASP A 165 -14.50 12.49 11.51
C ASP A 165 -14.63 13.41 10.29
N LYS A 166 -13.62 13.44 9.42
CA LYS A 166 -13.58 14.24 8.19
C LYS A 166 -13.74 13.40 6.93
N GLY A 167 -13.49 12.09 6.99
CA GLY A 167 -13.41 11.25 5.81
C GLY A 167 -12.24 11.65 4.90
N GLN A 168 -11.09 11.93 5.50
CA GLN A 168 -9.89 12.40 4.81
C GLN A 168 -8.69 11.55 5.21
N VAL A 169 -7.70 11.44 4.32
CA VAL A 169 -6.37 10.93 4.66
C VAL A 169 -5.36 12.06 4.51
N PHE A 170 -4.52 12.24 5.52
CA PHE A 170 -3.30 13.03 5.40
C PHE A 170 -2.15 12.10 5.01
N VAL A 171 -1.53 12.38 3.86
CA VAL A 171 -0.36 11.67 3.34
C VAL A 171 0.88 12.50 3.66
N GLU A 172 1.78 12.00 4.51
CA GLU A 172 3.01 12.70 4.85
C GLU A 172 3.99 12.69 3.67
N ASP A 173 4.74 13.79 3.48
CA ASP A 173 5.76 13.88 2.44
C ASP A 173 7.02 13.10 2.85
N PRO A 174 7.37 12.01 2.14
CA PRO A 174 8.48 11.15 2.52
C PRO A 174 9.86 11.79 2.28
N THR A 175 9.91 12.95 1.62
CA THR A 175 11.15 13.70 1.37
C THR A 175 11.48 14.69 2.50
N GLY A 176 10.51 14.99 3.36
CA GLY A 176 10.62 16.03 4.39
C GLY A 176 10.67 17.46 3.84
N GLN A 177 10.43 17.67 2.55
CA GLN A 177 10.41 19.00 1.92
C GLN A 177 9.13 19.78 2.23
N SER A 178 8.05 19.08 2.57
CA SER A 178 6.78 19.63 3.03
C SER A 178 6.19 18.79 4.17
N SER A 179 5.05 19.21 4.72
CA SER A 179 4.34 18.38 5.70
C SER A 179 3.61 17.19 5.06
N GLY A 180 3.25 17.27 3.78
CA GLY A 180 2.32 16.34 3.14
C GLY A 180 1.04 17.00 2.63
N ALA A 181 0.05 16.19 2.25
CA ALA A 181 -1.20 16.63 1.63
C ALA A 181 -2.43 15.91 2.20
N TYR A 182 -3.57 16.62 2.22
CA TYR A 182 -4.87 16.03 2.51
C TYR A 182 -5.52 15.51 1.23
N VAL A 183 -6.11 14.32 1.33
CA VAL A 183 -6.86 13.63 0.30
C VAL A 183 -8.26 13.36 0.83
N ASP A 184 -9.28 13.81 0.11
CA ASP A 184 -10.67 13.52 0.44
C ASP A 184 -11.00 12.08 0.06
N LEU A 185 -11.65 11.37 0.98
CA LEU A 185 -12.22 10.03 0.74
C LEU A 185 -13.75 10.13 0.88
N PRO A 186 -14.49 10.53 -0.18
CA PRO A 186 -15.94 10.72 -0.11
C PRO A 186 -16.69 9.52 0.47
N ASP A 187 -17.65 9.77 1.35
CA ASP A 187 -18.43 8.74 2.05
C ASP A 187 -17.66 7.87 3.05
N SER A 188 -16.38 8.16 3.33
CA SER A 188 -15.59 7.41 4.32
C SER A 188 -15.77 7.92 5.76
N ARG A 189 -16.60 8.96 5.99
CA ARG A 189 -16.78 9.54 7.32
C ARG A 189 -17.32 8.48 8.29
N ASN A 190 -16.60 8.26 9.39
CA ASN A 190 -16.87 7.21 10.38
C ASN A 190 -16.92 5.79 9.80
N ALA A 191 -16.32 5.57 8.64
CA ALA A 191 -16.21 4.24 8.05
C ALA A 191 -15.39 3.30 8.96
N ASN A 192 -15.67 2.01 8.83
CA ASN A 192 -14.97 0.94 9.51
C ASN A 192 -14.46 -0.07 8.48
N GLY A 193 -13.55 -0.92 8.93
CA GLY A 193 -13.01 -2.01 8.14
C GLY A 193 -12.57 -3.16 9.02
N GLU A 194 -12.25 -4.28 8.40
CA GLU A 194 -11.76 -5.49 9.05
C GLU A 194 -10.33 -5.85 8.64
N TYR A 195 -9.87 -5.37 7.48
CA TYR A 195 -8.59 -5.76 6.88
C TYR A 195 -7.79 -4.57 6.36
N VAL A 196 -6.47 -4.70 6.44
CA VAL A 196 -5.49 -3.82 5.78
C VAL A 196 -4.68 -4.69 4.82
N ALA A 197 -4.30 -4.14 3.66
CA ALA A 197 -3.45 -4.85 2.72
C ALA A 197 -2.39 -3.95 2.09
N VAL A 198 -1.17 -4.45 1.93
CA VAL A 198 -0.18 -3.87 1.02
C VAL A 198 -0.29 -4.53 -0.35
N ARG A 199 0.02 -3.77 -1.40
CA ARG A 199 -0.20 -4.21 -2.79
C ARG A 199 0.96 -3.80 -3.69
N THR A 200 1.18 -4.60 -4.73
CA THR A 200 2.03 -4.23 -5.86
C THR A 200 1.36 -4.57 -7.20
N ASN A 201 1.80 -3.92 -8.27
CA ASN A 201 1.42 -4.23 -9.64
C ASN A 201 2.64 -4.00 -10.54
N GLY A 202 3.00 -4.94 -11.41
CA GLY A 202 4.13 -4.76 -12.34
C GLY A 202 5.51 -4.61 -11.69
N MET A 203 5.62 -4.78 -10.37
CA MET A 203 6.87 -4.52 -9.64
C MET A 203 7.09 -5.47 -8.49
N LYS A 204 8.37 -5.69 -8.19
CA LYS A 204 8.85 -6.25 -6.93
C LYS A 204 9.06 -5.12 -5.95
N ALA A 205 8.57 -5.31 -4.74
CA ALA A 205 8.74 -4.36 -3.66
C ALA A 205 8.80 -5.11 -2.34
N SER A 206 9.30 -4.43 -1.32
CA SER A 206 9.41 -5.01 0.00
C SER A 206 9.05 -4.01 1.09
N PHE A 207 8.50 -4.50 2.19
CA PHE A 207 7.84 -3.70 3.22
C PHE A 207 8.35 -4.08 4.61
N THR A 208 8.62 -3.08 5.45
CA THR A 208 8.90 -3.25 6.89
C THR A 208 8.22 -2.13 7.68
N SER A 209 8.29 -2.17 9.01
CA SER A 209 7.93 -1.03 9.84
C SER A 209 9.11 -0.06 9.97
N PRO A 210 8.85 1.25 10.11
CA PRO A 210 9.89 2.27 10.32
C PRO A 210 10.70 2.09 11.62
N ASP A 211 10.13 1.45 12.65
CA ASP A 211 10.76 1.34 13.97
C ASP A 211 11.73 0.16 14.10
N VAL A 212 12.03 -0.57 13.02
CA VAL A 212 12.98 -1.68 13.05
C VAL A 212 14.35 -1.22 12.57
N GLU A 213 15.08 -0.54 13.46
CA GLU A 213 16.53 -0.39 13.35
C GLU A 213 17.21 -1.71 13.74
N LEU A 214 18.22 -2.14 12.96
CA LEU A 214 19.13 -3.25 13.29
C LEU A 214 20.29 -2.76 14.15
#